data_AF-A0A510L763-F1
#
_entry.id   AF-A0A510L763-F1
#
_cell.length_a   1.000
_cell.length_b   1.000
_cell.length_c   1.000
_cell.angle_alpha   90.00
_cell.angle_beta   90.00
_cell.angle_gamma   90.00
#
_symmetry.space_group_name_H-M   'P 1'
#
loop_
_entity.id
_entity.type
_entity.pdbx_description
1 polymer ?
#
loop_
_entity_poly.entity_id
_entity_poly.type
_entity_poly.pdbx_seq_one_letter_code
_entity_poly.pdbx_strand_id
1 'polypeptide(L)'
;MRENSISLELKKQITPSIFVIGEEYYNKSLGNITALFADGNFITVEGEYKENSLCKTSITVEQKKGEFIEANCDCMFFKNNKKNCCKHVVTLGMMADHSEKISKVIGTDEIEMMFEDDFEEDNKKIAKIKQKEQNIRTEKATVKNSENDNKNKSRQRLKLKSENTKN
;
A
#
# COMPACT_ATOMS: atom_id res chain seq x y z
N MET A 1 -3.13 0.80 22.18
CA MET A 1 -2.82 0.99 20.75
C MET A 1 -4.03 0.47 20.00
N ARG A 2 -4.68 1.24 19.12
CA ARG A 2 -5.84 0.73 18.37
C ARG A 2 -5.34 -0.36 17.43
N GLU A 3 -5.82 -1.58 17.60
CA GLU A 3 -5.45 -2.78 16.81
C GLU A 3 -6.37 -2.97 15.58
N ASN A 4 -7.19 -1.97 15.23
CA ASN A 4 -8.18 -2.09 14.17
C ASN A 4 -7.62 -1.56 12.85
N SER A 5 -6.67 -2.29 12.26
CA SER A 5 -6.13 -2.00 10.92
C SER A 5 -6.78 -2.90 9.89
N ILE A 6 -7.38 -2.28 8.87
CA ILE A 6 -8.03 -2.97 7.76
C ILE A 6 -6.99 -3.80 6.99
N SER A 7 -5.79 -3.26 6.75
CA SER A 7 -4.76 -4.00 6.01
C SER A 7 -4.24 -5.22 6.78
N LEU A 8 -4.13 -5.15 8.11
CA LEU A 8 -3.77 -6.31 8.93
C LEU A 8 -4.84 -7.40 8.88
N GLU A 9 -6.11 -7.01 8.89
CA GLU A 9 -7.22 -7.97 8.81
C GLU A 9 -7.31 -8.62 7.42
N LEU A 10 -7.16 -7.82 6.36
CA LEU A 10 -7.03 -8.31 4.99
C LEU A 10 -5.88 -9.32 4.85
N LYS A 11 -4.75 -9.07 5.51
CA LYS A 11 -3.58 -9.97 5.48
C LYS A 11 -3.87 -11.37 6.04
N LYS A 12 -4.85 -11.50 6.95
CA LYS A 12 -5.27 -12.81 7.50
C LYS A 12 -6.07 -13.63 6.49
N GLN A 13 -6.80 -12.98 5.58
CA GLN A 13 -7.71 -13.63 4.64
C GLN A 13 -7.14 -13.76 3.22
N ILE A 14 -6.20 -12.89 2.84
CA ILE A 14 -5.58 -12.83 1.52
C ILE A 14 -4.28 -13.62 1.48
N THR A 15 -3.95 -14.22 0.33
CA THR A 15 -2.69 -14.95 0.18
C THR A 15 -1.48 -13.99 0.27
N PRO A 16 -0.35 -14.43 0.85
CA PRO A 16 0.84 -13.58 0.96
C PRO A 16 1.32 -13.02 -0.37
N SER A 17 1.20 -13.79 -1.45
CA SER A 17 1.57 -13.36 -2.80
C SER A 17 0.72 -12.18 -3.30
N ILE A 18 -0.61 -12.23 -3.12
CA ILE A 18 -1.50 -11.14 -3.53
C ILE A 18 -1.26 -9.92 -2.65
N PHE A 19 -0.99 -10.12 -1.36
CA PHE A 19 -0.69 -9.03 -0.44
C PHE A 19 0.57 -8.26 -0.87
N VAL A 20 1.65 -8.95 -1.22
CA VAL A 20 2.89 -8.33 -1.72
C VAL A 20 2.64 -7.57 -3.02
N ILE A 21 1.90 -8.16 -3.97
CA ILE A 21 1.55 -7.48 -5.23
C ILE A 21 0.71 -6.23 -4.95
N GLY A 22 -0.22 -6.30 -4.01
CA GLY A 22 -1.02 -5.16 -3.56
C GLY A 22 -0.17 -4.06 -2.93
N GLU A 23 0.80 -4.42 -2.11
CA GLU A 23 1.76 -3.48 -1.52
C GLU A 23 2.59 -2.77 -2.61
N GLU A 24 3.09 -3.51 -3.59
CA GLU A 24 3.79 -2.92 -4.74
C GLU A 24 2.89 -1.97 -5.53
N TYR A 25 1.61 -2.33 -5.68
CA TYR A 25 0.63 -1.53 -6.40
C TYR A 25 0.27 -0.25 -5.64
N TYR A 26 0.09 -0.35 -4.32
CA TYR A 26 -0.04 0.79 -3.42
C TYR A 26 1.16 1.74 -3.56
N ASN A 27 2.38 1.23 -3.57
CA ASN A 27 3.60 2.04 -3.69
C ASN A 27 3.71 2.82 -5.01
N LYS A 28 2.98 2.41 -6.07
CA LYS A 28 2.92 3.12 -7.35
C LYS A 28 1.84 4.21 -7.41
N SER A 29 1.01 4.36 -6.36
CA SER A 29 -0.05 5.37 -6.26
C SER A 29 -1.03 5.35 -7.45
N LEU A 30 -1.43 4.16 -7.89
CA LEU A 30 -2.25 3.97 -9.08
C LEU A 30 -3.77 4.00 -8.81
N GLY A 31 -4.19 4.63 -7.72
CA GLY A 31 -5.61 4.83 -7.41
C GLY A 31 -5.84 5.72 -6.22
N ASN A 32 -7.12 6.04 -6.00
CA ASN A 32 -7.61 6.97 -5.00
C ASN A 32 -8.82 6.36 -4.26
N ILE A 33 -9.04 6.81 -3.02
CA ILE A 33 -10.32 6.60 -2.33
C ILE A 33 -11.32 7.61 -2.90
N THR A 34 -12.52 7.15 -3.21
CA THR A 34 -13.56 7.95 -3.86
C THR A 34 -14.83 8.06 -3.02
N ALA A 35 -15.08 7.13 -2.11
CA ALA A 35 -16.22 7.23 -1.21
C ALA A 35 -16.00 6.45 0.09
N LEU A 36 -16.74 6.86 1.11
CA LEU A 36 -16.94 6.14 2.36
C LEU A 36 -18.40 6.19 2.75
N PHE A 37 -18.93 5.05 3.15
CA PHE A 37 -20.26 4.92 3.75
C PHE A 37 -20.13 4.20 5.08
N ALA A 38 -20.58 4.80 6.16
CA ALA A 38 -20.63 4.18 7.48
C ALA A 38 -22.04 4.34 8.07
N ASP A 39 -22.61 3.25 8.56
CA ASP A 39 -23.99 3.21 9.09
C ASP A 39 -24.07 2.86 10.59
N GLY A 40 -22.93 2.77 11.27
CA GLY A 40 -22.80 2.40 12.68
C GLY A 40 -22.62 0.89 12.91
N ASN A 41 -22.86 0.06 11.89
CA ASN A 41 -22.60 -1.38 11.90
C ASN A 41 -21.46 -1.75 10.95
N PHE A 42 -21.51 -1.23 9.73
CA PHE A 42 -20.56 -1.48 8.67
C PHE A 42 -20.02 -0.18 8.10
N ILE A 43 -18.81 -0.29 7.57
CA ILE A 43 -18.17 0.77 6.82
C ILE A 43 -17.69 0.21 5.48
N THR A 44 -18.13 0.84 4.41
CA THR A 44 -17.80 0.52 3.02
C THR A 44 -16.92 1.62 2.47
N VAL A 45 -15.69 1.27 2.09
CA VAL A 45 -14.75 2.16 1.43
C VAL A 45 -14.74 1.83 -0.06
N GLU A 46 -14.82 2.83 -0.91
CA GLU A 46 -14.68 2.68 -2.37
C GLU A 46 -13.42 3.37 -2.89
N GLY A 47 -12.83 2.78 -3.92
CA GLY A 47 -11.70 3.36 -4.62
C GLY A 47 -11.68 3.03 -6.10
N GLU A 48 -11.01 3.91 -6.84
CA GLU A 48 -10.85 3.81 -8.28
C GLU A 48 -9.38 3.74 -8.67
N TYR A 49 -9.06 2.80 -9.57
CA TYR A 49 -7.71 2.52 -10.02
C TYR A 49 -7.60 2.68 -11.53
N LYS A 50 -6.65 3.51 -11.98
CA LYS A 50 -6.38 3.73 -13.40
C LYS A 50 -5.25 2.82 -13.86
N GLU A 51 -5.61 1.70 -14.47
CA GLU A 51 -4.69 0.81 -15.20
C GLU A 51 -4.91 0.96 -16.71
N ASN A 52 -4.93 -0.15 -17.45
CA ASN A 52 -5.39 -0.21 -18.84
C ASN A 52 -6.88 0.15 -18.96
N SER A 53 -7.66 -0.06 -17.89
CA SER A 53 -9.05 0.34 -17.75
C SER A 53 -9.30 0.88 -16.34
N LEU A 54 -10.37 1.65 -16.17
CA LEU A 54 -10.83 2.06 -14.84
C LEU A 54 -11.33 0.83 -14.08
N CYS A 55 -10.81 0.61 -12.87
CA CYS A 55 -11.23 -0.47 -12.01
C CYS A 55 -11.83 0.09 -10.73
N LYS A 56 -13.12 -0.16 -10.50
CA LYS A 56 -13.78 0.17 -9.24
C LYS A 56 -13.62 -0.98 -8.26
N THR A 57 -13.32 -0.64 -7.02
CA THR A 57 -13.11 -1.60 -5.95
C THR A 57 -13.80 -1.08 -4.70
N SER A 58 -14.47 -1.96 -3.97
CA SER A 58 -15.02 -1.67 -2.66
C SER A 58 -14.57 -2.70 -1.64
N ILE A 59 -14.42 -2.26 -0.39
CA ILE A 59 -14.21 -3.13 0.76
C ILE A 59 -15.24 -2.78 1.82
N THR A 60 -15.83 -3.80 2.44
CA THR A 60 -16.77 -3.68 3.55
C THR A 60 -16.12 -4.29 4.78
N VAL A 61 -16.10 -3.52 5.87
CA VAL A 61 -15.60 -3.98 7.17
C VAL A 61 -16.64 -3.73 8.25
N GLU A 62 -16.64 -4.56 9.29
CA GLU A 62 -17.46 -4.34 10.48
C GLU A 62 -16.85 -3.16 11.25
N GLN A 63 -17.66 -2.13 11.50
CA GLN A 63 -17.15 -0.82 11.88
C GLN A 63 -16.51 -0.84 13.27
N LYS A 64 -17.11 -1.53 14.26
CA LYS A 64 -16.69 -1.50 15.66
C LYS A 64 -15.38 -2.25 15.92
N LYS A 65 -15.14 -3.35 15.22
CA LYS A 65 -13.96 -4.21 15.35
C LYS A 65 -12.94 -3.95 14.25
N GLY A 66 -13.35 -3.35 13.13
CA GLY A 66 -12.53 -3.23 11.93
C GLY A 66 -12.32 -4.58 11.23
N GLU A 67 -13.23 -5.54 11.42
CA GLU A 67 -13.12 -6.88 10.83
C GLU A 67 -13.48 -6.85 9.34
N PHE A 68 -12.61 -7.36 8.47
CA PHE A 68 -12.87 -7.43 7.03
C PHE A 68 -13.96 -8.48 6.73
N ILE A 69 -15.03 -8.04 6.06
CA ILE A 69 -16.21 -8.86 5.75
C ILE A 69 -16.17 -9.31 4.30
N GLU A 70 -16.13 -8.36 3.38
CA GLU A 70 -16.15 -8.64 1.95
C GLU A 70 -15.50 -7.54 1.14
N ALA A 71 -15.25 -7.86 -0.13
CA ALA A 71 -14.79 -6.90 -1.11
C ALA A 71 -15.45 -7.20 -2.45
N ASN A 72 -15.50 -6.20 -3.31
CA ASN A 72 -15.84 -6.36 -4.71
C ASN A 72 -14.82 -5.60 -5.57
N CYS A 73 -14.49 -6.13 -6.75
CA CYS A 73 -13.59 -5.46 -7.67
C CYS A 73 -13.92 -5.82 -9.12
N ASP A 74 -13.87 -4.81 -9.99
CA ASP A 74 -14.14 -4.98 -11.42
C ASP A 74 -13.03 -5.70 -12.20
N CYS A 75 -11.86 -5.89 -11.59
CA CYS A 75 -10.73 -6.46 -12.30
C CYS A 75 -10.96 -7.93 -12.67
N MET A 76 -10.44 -8.32 -13.84
CA MET A 76 -10.58 -9.70 -14.34
C MET A 76 -10.02 -10.74 -13.37
N PHE A 77 -8.95 -10.40 -12.64
CA PHE A 77 -8.38 -11.30 -11.63
C PHE A 77 -9.36 -11.58 -10.50
N PHE A 78 -10.07 -10.56 -10.02
CA PHE A 78 -11.08 -10.71 -8.98
C PHE A 78 -12.27 -11.52 -9.49
N LYS A 79 -12.81 -11.18 -10.66
CA LYS A 79 -13.93 -11.89 -11.29
C LYS A 79 -13.66 -13.38 -11.51
N ASN A 80 -12.41 -13.74 -11.77
CA ASN A 80 -11.97 -15.13 -11.96
C ASN A 80 -11.58 -15.83 -10.64
N ASN A 81 -11.59 -15.14 -9.51
CA ASN A 81 -11.15 -15.65 -8.21
C ASN A 81 -12.32 -15.69 -7.22
N LYS A 82 -12.46 -16.80 -6.48
CA LYS A 82 -13.57 -17.01 -5.52
C LYS A 82 -13.27 -16.53 -4.09
N LYS A 83 -12.18 -15.79 -3.88
CA LYS A 83 -11.65 -15.48 -2.54
C LYS A 83 -11.67 -14.00 -2.16
N ASN A 84 -12.55 -13.19 -2.74
CA ASN A 84 -12.66 -11.75 -2.44
C ASN A 84 -11.32 -10.99 -2.44
N CYS A 85 -10.36 -11.40 -3.28
CA CYS A 85 -9.01 -10.85 -3.20
C CYS A 85 -8.40 -10.56 -4.58
N CYS A 86 -7.84 -9.37 -4.67
CA CYS A 86 -6.97 -8.92 -5.75
C CYS A 86 -6.04 -7.84 -5.21
N LYS A 87 -5.10 -7.39 -6.02
CA LYS A 87 -4.17 -6.32 -5.66
C LYS A 87 -4.88 -5.00 -5.31
N HIS A 88 -6.03 -4.71 -5.94
CA HIS A 88 -6.80 -3.48 -5.68
C HIS A 88 -7.42 -3.48 -4.30
N VAL A 89 -7.99 -4.61 -3.87
CA VAL A 89 -8.55 -4.77 -2.51
C VAL A 89 -7.49 -4.52 -1.45
N VAL A 90 -6.31 -5.12 -1.61
CA VAL A 90 -5.17 -4.89 -0.69
C VAL A 90 -4.75 -3.42 -0.70
N THR A 91 -4.65 -2.82 -1.87
CA THR A 91 -4.28 -1.41 -2.02
C THR A 91 -5.29 -0.50 -1.33
N LEU A 92 -6.59 -0.76 -1.48
CA LEU A 92 -7.66 0.03 -0.88
C LEU A 92 -7.60 -0.04 0.64
N GLY A 93 -7.39 -1.24 1.21
CA GLY A 93 -7.22 -1.40 2.66
C GLY A 93 -6.02 -0.65 3.22
N MET A 94 -4.89 -0.66 2.50
CA MET A 94 -3.71 0.15 2.90
C MET A 94 -4.01 1.65 2.82
N MET A 95 -4.69 2.11 1.78
CA MET A 95 -5.09 3.52 1.67
C MET A 95 -6.05 3.92 2.79
N ALA A 96 -7.00 3.05 3.11
CA ALA A 96 -7.98 3.27 4.16
C ALA A 96 -7.33 3.44 5.54
N ASP A 97 -6.34 2.61 5.87
CA ASP A 97 -5.55 2.72 7.11
C ASP A 97 -4.78 4.05 7.23
N HIS A 98 -4.46 4.69 6.11
CA HIS A 98 -3.76 5.97 6.08
C HIS A 98 -4.69 7.19 5.99
N SER A 99 -6.00 6.98 5.82
CA SER A 99 -6.98 8.07 5.82
C SER A 99 -7.39 8.41 7.24
N GLU A 100 -7.22 9.68 7.61
CA GLU A 100 -7.65 10.20 8.91
C GLU A 100 -9.16 10.12 9.05
N LYS A 101 -9.87 10.33 7.93
CA LYS A 101 -11.32 10.28 7.84
C LYS A 101 -11.86 8.89 8.16
N ILE A 102 -11.29 7.85 7.56
CA ILE A 102 -11.69 6.47 7.81
C ILE A 102 -11.29 6.01 9.22
N SER A 103 -10.08 6.37 9.68
CA SER A 103 -9.58 6.01 11.01
C SER A 103 -10.40 6.56 12.18
N LYS A 104 -11.18 7.63 11.96
CA LYS A 104 -12.10 8.19 12.97
C LYS A 104 -13.34 7.33 13.16
N VAL A 105 -13.84 6.76 12.07
CA VAL A 105 -15.11 6.01 12.03
C VAL A 105 -14.90 4.54 12.43
N ILE A 106 -13.72 3.97 12.15
CA ILE A 106 -13.38 2.63 12.62
C ILE A 106 -13.28 2.62 14.16
N GLY A 107 -13.94 1.63 14.77
CA GLY A 107 -14.02 1.46 16.21
C GLY A 107 -15.15 2.24 16.88
N THR A 108 -16.00 2.92 16.10
CA THR A 108 -17.13 3.71 16.60
C THR A 108 -18.46 3.18 16.06
N ASP A 109 -19.56 3.80 16.48
CA ASP A 109 -20.91 3.62 15.93
C ASP A 109 -21.39 4.88 15.18
N GLU A 110 -20.46 5.75 14.78
CA GLU A 110 -20.77 6.99 14.06
C GLU A 110 -21.20 6.67 12.61
N ILE A 111 -22.30 7.30 12.20
CA ILE A 111 -22.80 7.24 10.82
C ILE A 111 -22.16 8.39 10.04
N GLU A 112 -21.56 8.11 8.90
CA GLU A 112 -20.81 9.09 8.10
C GLU A 112 -20.87 8.76 6.61
N MET A 113 -20.90 9.78 5.75
CA MET A 113 -20.88 9.60 4.30
C MET A 113 -19.94 10.64 3.69
N MET A 114 -18.88 10.19 3.02
CA MET A 114 -17.87 11.04 2.42
C MET A 114 -17.63 10.66 0.96
N PHE A 115 -17.30 11.64 0.12
CA PHE A 115 -17.04 11.47 -1.31
C PHE A 115 -15.63 11.92 -1.69
N GLU A 116 -15.26 11.82 -2.96
CA GLU A 116 -13.88 12.03 -3.43
C GLU A 116 -13.28 13.37 -2.98
N ASP A 117 -14.09 14.45 -3.00
CA ASP A 117 -13.67 15.79 -2.56
C ASP A 117 -13.21 15.80 -1.10
N ASP A 118 -13.83 14.97 -0.26
CA ASP A 118 -13.44 14.80 1.13
C ASP A 118 -12.07 14.11 1.22
N PHE A 119 -11.67 13.26 0.28
CA PHE A 119 -10.39 12.54 0.36
C PHE A 119 -9.21 13.27 -0.31
N GLU A 120 -9.42 14.45 -0.92
CA GLU A 120 -8.40 15.13 -1.72
C GLU A 120 -7.12 15.44 -0.90
N GLU A 121 -7.27 15.89 0.35
CA GLU A 121 -6.14 16.19 1.23
C GLU A 121 -5.39 14.93 1.69
N ASP A 122 -6.12 13.87 2.04
CA ASP A 122 -5.53 12.59 2.46
C ASP A 122 -4.73 11.97 1.30
N ASN A 123 -5.28 12.02 0.09
CA ASN A 123 -4.60 11.58 -1.14
C ASN A 123 -3.29 12.37 -1.37
N LYS A 124 -3.32 13.70 -1.19
CA LYS A 124 -2.11 14.56 -1.28
C LYS A 124 -1.08 14.21 -0.20
N LYS A 125 -1.50 13.94 1.04
CA LYS A 125 -0.60 13.53 2.14
C LYS A 125 0.07 12.19 1.85
N ILE A 126 -0.71 11.19 1.42
CA ILE A 126 -0.22 9.85 1.05
C ILE A 126 0.81 9.95 -0.08
N ALA A 127 0.54 10.76 -1.11
CA ALA A 127 1.48 10.98 -2.21
C ALA A 127 2.81 11.58 -1.73
N LYS A 128 2.78 12.56 -0.82
CA LYS A 128 3.99 13.19 -0.24
C LYS A 128 4.80 12.23 0.61
N ILE A 129 4.15 11.40 1.43
CA ILE A 129 4.82 10.37 2.25
C ILE A 129 5.58 9.40 1.33
N LYS A 130 4.94 8.92 0.27
CA LYS A 130 5.56 7.99 -0.69
C LYS A 130 6.74 8.61 -1.45
N GLN A 131 6.65 9.87 -1.85
CA GLN A 131 7.79 10.57 -2.47
C GLN A 131 9.01 10.62 -1.54
N LYS A 132 8.80 10.92 -0.24
CA LYS A 132 9.87 10.93 0.74
C LYS A 132 10.48 9.53 0.92
N GLU A 133 9.66 8.49 0.99
CA GLU A 133 10.14 7.11 1.13
C GLU A 133 10.93 6.64 -0.10
N GLN A 134 10.51 7.00 -1.31
CA GLN A 134 11.25 6.72 -2.54
C GLN A 134 12.61 7.43 -2.56
N ASN A 135 12.67 8.70 -2.14
CA ASN A 135 13.93 9.44 -2.06
C ASN A 135 14.90 8.78 -1.07
N ILE A 136 14.41 8.39 0.12
CA ILE A 136 15.22 7.69 1.12
C ILE A 136 15.70 6.32 0.61
N ARG A 137 14.87 5.56 -0.10
CA ARG A 137 15.27 4.28 -0.70
C ARG A 137 16.35 4.48 -1.78
N THR A 138 16.21 5.53 -2.58
CA THR A 138 17.18 5.87 -3.64
C THR A 138 18.51 6.31 -3.05
N GLU A 139 18.49 7.17 -2.01
CA GLU A 139 19.68 7.58 -1.26
C GLU A 139 20.39 6.39 -0.59
N LYS A 140 19.64 5.48 0.04
CA LYS A 140 20.22 4.26 0.64
C LYS A 140 20.82 3.33 -0.42
N ALA A 141 20.24 3.28 -1.63
CA ALA A 141 20.76 2.49 -2.74
C ALA A 141 22.04 3.12 -3.36
N THR A 142 22.09 4.44 -3.51
CA THR A 142 23.30 5.15 -3.98
C THR A 142 24.45 5.06 -2.98
N VAL A 143 24.17 5.18 -1.67
CA VAL A 143 25.19 4.96 -0.62
C VAL A 143 25.74 3.53 -0.68
N LYS A 144 24.90 2.50 -0.74
CA LYS A 144 25.35 1.10 -0.85
C LYS A 144 26.14 0.81 -2.12
N ASN A 145 25.76 1.41 -3.26
CA ASN A 145 26.51 1.26 -4.51
C ASN A 145 27.88 1.94 -4.43
N SER A 146 27.97 3.14 -3.82
CA SER A 146 29.24 3.83 -3.62
C SER A 146 30.21 3.10 -2.67
N GLU A 147 29.69 2.43 -1.64
CA GLU A 147 30.48 1.58 -0.75
C GLU A 147 31.00 0.31 -1.43
N ASN A 148 30.18 -0.31 -2.29
CA ASN A 148 30.58 -1.46 -3.08
C ASN A 148 31.62 -1.11 -4.14
N ASP A 149 31.49 0.04 -4.81
CA ASP A 149 32.50 0.53 -5.77
C ASP A 149 33.84 0.85 -5.10
N ASN A 150 33.83 1.42 -3.89
CA ASN A 150 35.05 1.67 -3.12
C ASN A 150 35.73 0.37 -2.63
N LYS A 151 34.96 -0.64 -2.22
CA LYS A 151 35.49 -1.97 -1.89
C LYS A 151 36.10 -2.66 -3.11
N ASN A 152 35.51 -2.51 -4.29
CA ASN A 152 36.00 -3.13 -5.52
C ASN A 152 37.30 -2.46 -6.02
N LYS A 153 37.37 -1.12 -6.00
CA LYS A 153 38.61 -0.37 -6.30
C LYS A 153 39.75 -0.69 -5.31
N SER A 154 39.44 -0.87 -4.02
CA SER A 154 40.44 -1.24 -3.00
C SER A 154 41.02 -2.64 -3.25
N ARG A 155 40.18 -3.63 -3.57
CA ARG A 155 40.63 -4.99 -3.93
C ARG A 155 41.49 -5.03 -5.19
N GLN A 156 41.16 -4.22 -6.20
CA GLN A 156 41.93 -4.13 -7.44
C GLN A 156 43.31 -3.49 -7.22
N ARG A 157 43.40 -2.48 -6.33
CA ARG A 157 44.65 -1.82 -5.94
C ARG A 157 45.58 -2.71 -5.10
N LEU A 158 45.02 -3.62 -4.30
CA LEU A 158 45.77 -4.63 -3.55
C LEU A 158 46.37 -5.71 -4.47
N LYS A 159 45.62 -6.16 -5.50
CA LYS A 159 46.13 -7.13 -6.49
C LYS A 159 47.32 -6.60 -7.30
N LEU A 160 47.26 -5.32 -7.74
CA LEU A 160 48.36 -4.69 -8.48
C LEU A 160 49.63 -4.48 -7.64
N LYS A 161 49.51 -4.31 -6.31
CA LYS A 161 50.67 -4.21 -5.42
C LYS A 161 51.35 -5.55 -5.16
N SER A 162 50.61 -6.66 -5.14
CA SER A 162 51.16 -8.01 -4.96
C SER A 162 51.88 -8.57 -6.19
N GLU A 163 51.63 -8.02 -7.38
CA GLU A 163 52.31 -8.44 -8.61
C GLU A 163 53.64 -7.69 -8.82
N ASN A 164 53.77 -6.45 -8.34
CA ASN A 164 55.01 -5.66 -8.48
C ASN A 164 56.10 -5.97 -7.43
N THR A 165 55.87 -6.90 -6.50
CA THR A 165 56.87 -7.31 -5.48
C THR A 165 57.49 -8.69 -5.74
N LYS A 166 57.26 -9.28 -6.92
CA LYS A 166 57.73 -10.62 -7.31
C LYS A 166 58.90 -10.65 -8.31
N ASN A 167 59.59 -9.53 -8.54
CA ASN A 167 60.84 -9.51 -9.31
C ASN A 167 62.03 -9.30 -8.39
#